data_AF-A0A1V9S6D5-F1
#
_entry.id   AF-A0A1V9S6D5-F1
#
_cell.length_a   1.000
_cell.length_b   1.000
_cell.length_c   1.000
_cell.angle_alpha   90.00
_cell.angle_beta   90.00
_cell.angle_gamma   90.00
#
_symmetry.space_group_name_H-M   'P 1'
#
loop_
_entity.id
_entity.type
_entity.pdbx_description
1 polymer ?
#
loop_
_entity_poly.entity_id
_entity_poly.type
_entity_poly.pdbx_seq_one_letter_code
_entity_poly.pdbx_strand_id
1 'polypeptide(L)'
;MKKWYETLTEEELQFIKQMVNVDFKLSKLSVKTGLSYFLLRKRIQKIKKKLNSNMKQKSEFKEYLEFLVDEDILTSSIAEVLYSKHKKQLEE
;
A
#
# COMPACT_ATOMS: atom_id res chain seq x y z
N MET A 1 9.47 -14.98 -2.61
CA MET A 1 8.00 -14.79 -2.63
C MET A 1 7.70 -13.74 -3.68
N LYS A 2 6.60 -13.86 -4.43
CA LYS A 2 6.14 -12.73 -5.26
C LYS A 2 5.73 -11.59 -4.34
N LYS A 3 6.13 -10.37 -4.67
CA LYS A 3 5.74 -9.17 -3.91
C LYS A 3 4.23 -8.99 -4.02
N TRP A 4 3.55 -8.54 -2.97
CA TRP A 4 2.08 -8.51 -2.96
C TRP A 4 1.46 -7.67 -4.07
N TYR A 5 2.13 -6.58 -4.44
CA TYR A 5 1.69 -5.68 -5.50
C TYR A 5 1.83 -6.29 -6.89
N GLU A 6 2.67 -7.32 -7.08
CA GLU A 6 2.74 -8.10 -8.33
C GLU A 6 1.51 -8.98 -8.55
N THR A 7 0.66 -9.14 -7.52
CA THR A 7 -0.60 -9.90 -7.63
C THR A 7 -1.79 -9.03 -8.05
N LEU A 8 -1.59 -7.71 -8.10
CA LEU A 8 -2.60 -6.74 -8.49
C LEU A 8 -2.62 -6.57 -10.01
N THR A 9 -3.78 -6.21 -10.55
CA THR A 9 -3.84 -5.73 -11.94
C THR A 9 -3.26 -4.32 -12.02
N GLU A 10 -2.89 -3.89 -13.23
CA GLU A 10 -2.39 -2.52 -13.46
C GLU A 10 -3.39 -1.47 -12.94
N GLU A 11 -4.70 -1.65 -13.18
CA GLU A 11 -5.73 -0.74 -12.65
C GLU A 11 -5.79 -0.71 -11.12
N GLU A 12 -5.63 -1.87 -10.47
CA GLU A 12 -5.61 -1.96 -9.01
C GLU A 12 -4.37 -1.28 -8.44
N LEU A 13 -3.22 -1.45 -9.10
CA LEU A 13 -1.97 -0.80 -8.73
C LEU A 13 -2.06 0.73 -8.90
N GLN A 14 -2.56 1.21 -10.03
CA GLN A 14 -2.81 2.64 -10.28
C GLN A 14 -3.74 3.24 -9.24
N PHE A 15 -4.79 2.52 -8.84
CA PHE A 15 -5.67 2.97 -7.76
C PHE A 15 -4.93 3.10 -6.41
N ILE A 16 -4.04 2.16 -6.08
CA ILE A 16 -3.21 2.27 -4.87
C ILE A 16 -2.26 3.46 -4.96
N LYS A 17 -1.59 3.69 -6.11
CA LYS A 17 -0.73 4.86 -6.32
C LYS A 17 -1.49 6.17 -6.12
N GLN A 18 -2.71 6.27 -6.65
CA GLN A 18 -3.60 7.42 -6.41
C GLN A 18 -3.95 7.60 -4.93
N MET A 19 -4.16 6.50 -4.20
CA MET A 19 -4.41 6.54 -2.76
C MET A 19 -3.19 7.03 -1.97
N VAL A 20 -1.97 6.60 -2.34
CA VAL A 20 -0.74 7.08 -1.70
C VAL A 20 -0.62 8.60 -1.84
N ASN A 21 -0.88 9.12 -3.05
CA ASN A 21 -0.85 10.56 -3.35
C ASN A 21 -1.87 11.40 -2.57
N VAL A 22 -2.80 10.79 -1.84
CA VAL A 22 -3.79 11.50 -1.02
C VAL A 22 -3.77 11.04 0.45
N ASP A 23 -2.65 10.51 0.92
CA ASP A 23 -2.46 10.03 2.29
C ASP A 23 -3.47 8.94 2.68
N PHE A 24 -3.86 8.09 1.72
CA PHE A 24 -4.88 7.06 1.87
C PHE A 24 -6.26 7.56 2.32
N LYS A 25 -6.56 8.85 2.12
CA LYS A 25 -7.88 9.43 2.44
C LYS A 25 -8.83 9.31 1.24
N LEU A 26 -9.77 8.36 1.33
CA LEU A 26 -10.80 8.15 0.30
C LEU A 26 -11.64 9.41 0.02
N SER A 27 -11.89 10.25 1.04
CA SER A 27 -12.58 11.53 0.88
C SER A 27 -11.80 12.49 -0.01
N LYS A 28 -10.47 12.59 0.18
CA LYS A 28 -9.59 13.40 -0.69
C LYS A 28 -9.56 12.86 -2.11
N LEU A 29 -9.49 11.53 -2.28
CA LEU A 29 -9.51 10.92 -3.61
C LEU A 29 -10.84 11.15 -4.34
N SER A 30 -11.96 11.10 -3.63
CA SER A 30 -13.30 11.37 -4.16
C SER A 30 -13.38 12.79 -4.73
N VAL A 31 -12.89 13.79 -3.98
CA VAL A 31 -12.83 15.18 -4.45
C VAL A 31 -11.90 15.32 -5.67
N LYS A 32 -10.74 14.68 -5.66
CA LYS A 32 -9.75 14.77 -6.76
C LYS A 32 -10.20 14.11 -8.06
N THR A 33 -10.98 13.04 -7.98
CA THR A 33 -11.37 12.21 -9.14
C THR A 33 -12.81 12.40 -9.58
N GLY A 34 -13.65 13.07 -8.78
CA GLY A 34 -15.10 13.17 -9.01
C GLY A 34 -15.86 11.85 -8.80
N LEU A 35 -15.16 10.77 -8.42
CA LEU A 35 -15.78 9.47 -8.15
C LEU A 35 -16.45 9.46 -6.79
N SER A 36 -17.58 8.73 -6.68
CA SER A 36 -18.29 8.63 -5.40
C SER A 36 -17.47 7.86 -4.35
N TYR A 37 -17.53 8.33 -3.10
CA TYR A 37 -16.89 7.66 -1.98
C TYR A 37 -17.26 6.18 -1.87
N PHE A 38 -18.53 5.85 -2.11
CA PHE A 38 -19.02 4.47 -2.09
C PHE A 38 -18.30 3.58 -3.11
N LEU A 39 -18.09 4.08 -4.32
CA LEU A 39 -17.39 3.35 -5.38
C LEU A 39 -15.91 3.13 -5.03
N LEU A 40 -15.23 4.17 -4.54
CA LEU A 40 -13.83 4.07 -4.08
C LEU A 40 -13.69 3.10 -2.90
N ARG A 41 -14.64 3.12 -1.97
CA ARG A 41 -14.72 2.18 -0.85
C ARG A 41 -14.90 0.74 -1.33
N LYS A 42 -15.75 0.50 -2.33
CA LYS A 42 -15.96 -0.83 -2.91
C LYS A 42 -14.68 -1.33 -3.60
N ARG A 43 -13.98 -0.46 -4.33
CA ARG A 43 -12.69 -0.78 -4.98
C ARG A 43 -11.63 -1.20 -3.96
N ILE A 44 -11.43 -0.42 -2.90
CA ILE A 44 -10.43 -0.76 -1.88
C ILE A 44 -10.78 -2.04 -1.10
N GLN A 45 -12.07 -2.30 -0.84
CA GLN A 45 -12.50 -3.54 -0.22
C GLN A 45 -12.22 -4.77 -1.09
N LYS A 46 -12.41 -4.65 -2.41
CA LYS A 46 -12.08 -5.73 -3.37
C LYS A 46 -10.60 -6.06 -3.34
N ILE A 47 -9.73 -5.03 -3.36
CA ILE A 47 -8.28 -5.19 -3.29
C ILE A 47 -7.88 -5.84 -1.95
N LYS A 48 -8.41 -5.34 -0.82
CA LYS A 48 -8.16 -5.94 0.50
C LYS A 48 -8.53 -7.42 0.55
N LYS A 49 -9.69 -7.80 0.02
CA LYS A 49 -10.13 -9.20 -0.02
C LYS A 49 -9.18 -10.07 -0.83
N LYS A 50 -8.68 -9.58 -1.96
CA LYS A 50 -7.72 -10.26 -2.84
C LYS A 50 -6.35 -10.43 -2.20
N LEU A 51 -5.89 -9.45 -1.41
CA LEU A 51 -4.62 -9.52 -0.70
C LEU A 51 -4.70 -10.43 0.54
N ASN A 52 -5.80 -10.36 1.30
CA ASN A 52 -6.02 -11.20 2.48
C ASN A 52 -6.11 -12.70 2.15
N SER A 53 -6.59 -13.08 0.96
CA SER A 53 -6.60 -14.49 0.55
C SER A 53 -5.21 -15.04 0.22
N ASN A 54 -4.23 -14.17 -0.05
CA ASN A 54 -2.93 -14.55 -0.62
C ASN A 54 -1.75 -14.36 0.35
N MET A 55 -1.92 -13.66 1.47
CA MET A 55 -0.82 -13.35 2.40
C MET A 55 -0.74 -14.30 3.60
N LYS A 56 0.32 -15.12 3.65
CA LYS A 56 0.85 -15.66 4.92
C LYS A 56 1.68 -14.58 5.63
N GLN A 57 0.97 -13.61 6.20
CA GLN A 57 1.22 -12.64 7.28
C GLN A 57 2.60 -12.41 7.96
N LYS A 58 3.77 -12.66 7.35
CA LYS A 58 5.07 -12.47 8.05
C LYS A 58 5.99 -11.34 7.57
N SER A 59 5.62 -10.56 6.54
CA SER A 59 6.52 -9.51 6.00
C SER A 59 5.80 -8.27 5.44
N GLU A 60 4.62 -7.92 5.95
CA GLU A 60 3.79 -6.83 5.39
C GLU A 60 4.49 -5.45 5.44
N PHE A 61 5.24 -5.16 6.51
CA PHE A 61 5.87 -3.84 6.66
C PHE A 61 7.12 -3.66 5.78
N LYS A 62 7.96 -4.69 5.64
CA LYS A 62 9.15 -4.62 4.78
C LYS A 62 8.73 -4.43 3.32
N GLU A 63 7.74 -5.21 2.87
CA GLU A 63 7.23 -5.13 1.50
C GLU A 63 6.53 -3.80 1.21
N TYR A 64 5.91 -3.18 2.22
CA TYR A 64 5.36 -1.82 2.10
C TYR A 64 6.46 -0.77 1.89
N LEU A 65 7.55 -0.85 2.65
CA LEU A 65 8.68 0.07 2.49
C LEU A 65 9.38 -0.12 1.13
N GLU A 66 9.55 -1.36 0.68
CA GLU A 66 10.07 -1.66 -0.67
C GLU A 66 9.18 -1.05 -1.76
N PHE A 67 7.85 -1.16 -1.62
CA PHE A 67 6.91 -0.52 -2.55
C PHE A 67 7.07 1.01 -2.61
N LEU A 68 7.29 1.69 -1.47
CA LEU A 68 7.50 3.14 -1.46
C LEU A 68 8.82 3.56 -2.13
N VAL A 69 9.84 2.71 -2.06
CA VAL A 69 11.12 2.93 -2.74
C VAL A 69 10.99 2.72 -4.24
N ASP A 70 10.33 1.63 -4.65
CA ASP A 70 10.12 1.30 -6.07
C ASP A 70 9.28 2.38 -6.81
N GLU A 71 8.45 3.13 -6.09
CA GLU A 71 7.62 4.22 -6.64
C GLU A 71 8.26 5.62 -6.53
N ASP A 72 9.54 5.70 -6.17
CA ASP A 72 10.29 6.96 -5.96
C ASP A 72 9.65 7.90 -4.91
N ILE A 73 8.86 7.36 -3.98
CA ILE A 73 8.17 8.11 -2.92
C ILE A 73 9.07 8.25 -1.68
N LEU A 74 9.87 7.23 -1.40
CA LEU A 74 10.76 7.15 -0.25
C LEU A 74 12.15 6.71 -0.70
N THR A 75 13.20 7.40 -0.25
CA THR A 75 14.59 6.95 -0.52
C THR A 75 14.91 5.66 0.23
N SER A 76 15.68 4.76 -0.38
CA SER A 76 16.10 3.48 0.21
C SER A 76 16.73 3.60 1.60
N SER A 77 17.57 4.62 1.81
CA SER A 77 18.20 4.90 3.11
C SER A 77 17.18 5.15 4.24
N ILE A 78 16.10 5.87 3.95
CA ILE A 78 15.04 6.14 4.94
C ILE A 78 14.22 4.88 5.20
N ALA A 79 13.94 4.09 4.15
CA ALA A 79 13.25 2.81 4.28
C ALA A 79 14.00 1.85 5.21
N GLU A 80 15.32 1.74 5.08
CA GLU A 80 16.17 0.91 5.96
C GLU A 80 16.11 1.34 7.42
N VAL A 81 16.17 2.65 7.68
CA VAL A 81 16.07 3.21 9.04
C VAL A 81 14.71 2.91 9.67
N LEU A 82 13.62 3.08 8.92
CA LEU A 82 12.26 2.79 9.39
C LEU A 82 12.09 1.29 9.71
N TYR A 83 12.59 0.42 8.83
CA TYR A 83 12.51 -1.03 9.05
C TYR A 83 13.33 -1.46 10.27
N SER A 84 14.51 -0.89 10.46
CA SER A 84 15.37 -1.16 11.61
C SER A 84 14.73 -0.72 12.93
N LYS A 85 14.07 0.45 12.95
CA LYS A 85 13.30 0.91 14.12
C LYS A 85 12.12 0.00 14.44
N HIS A 86 11.36 -0.41 13.43
CA HIS A 86 10.23 -1.32 13.62
C HIS A 86 10.65 -2.66 14.22
N LYS A 87 11.77 -3.24 13.77
CA LYS A 87 12.31 -4.48 14.35
C LYS A 87 12.64 -4.35 15.82
N LYS A 88 13.29 -3.25 16.23
CA LYS A 88 13.63 -2.99 17.63
C LYS A 88 12.38 -2.94 18.53
N GLN A 89 11.29 -2.35 18.05
CA GLN A 89 10.02 -2.29 18.80
C GLN A 89 9.30 -3.63 18.94
N LEU A 90 9.65 -4.65 18.14
CA LEU A 90 9.09 -6.01 18.25
C LEU A 90 9.89 -6.89 19.23
N GLU A 91 11.08 -6.44 19.63
CA GLU A 91 11.97 -7.14 20.58
C GLU A 91 11.82 -6.62 22.02
N GLU A 92 11.05 -5.55 22.23
CA GLU A 92 10.63 -4.99 23.53
C GLU A 92 9.26 -5.51 23.96
#